data_AF-A0A1G1YF62-F1
#
_entry.id   AF-A0A1G1YF62-F1
#
_cell.length_a   1.000
_cell.length_b   1.000
_cell.length_c   1.000
_cell.angle_alpha   90.00
_cell.angle_beta   90.00
_cell.angle_gamma   90.00
#
_symmetry.space_group_name_H-M   'P 1'
#
loop_
_entity.id
_entity.type
_entity.pdbx_description
1 polymer ?
#
loop_
_entity_poly.entity_id
_entity_poly.type
_entity_poly.pdbx_seq_one_letter_code
_entity_poly.pdbx_strand_id
1 'polypeptide(L)'
;MLRLTTICSICLLSLLPYPVLADYYFNPHLIISDEEMEDYDAMTLSEVQRFLMEKTSGLSLRTLPDYQGTTKLASEIIWQASQESRINPKVLLTTLQKEQSLIESIWPSQNQLDKAMGYRCPDSGSCHPNGLGFGKQVDGAAWQFRQYLDNPTQWTYQAGKTADLDESTVTPVNQATAGLYNYTPHYSGNERFWRLWVKYWGKNHPDGSLLKADGDSGVWLIQYGLRRPITSYGVLLSRFDPKKIITVNKTDLEKWEVGPPIRFHNYSLLRTPDGSVYLLVDDELRHITSMEVFRLIGFNWDEVSEVADADLAGYQFGSEITSSSAYPTGALLQDRVTTGVYYVDNGIRYPLYSPEIMKANFPTKVISRVAPEQLQQYWLGEPMKFRDGELIKADSDSKVYVIADGERRWIPNEEIFDKLGYRWDNVIVTAAHAVNIHELGENVE
;
A
#
# COMPACT_ATOMS: atom_id res chain seq x y z
N MET A 1 46.58 -49.35 -4.21
CA MET A 1 45.13 -49.08 -4.17
C MET A 1 44.85 -48.08 -3.05
N LEU A 2 44.79 -46.78 -3.36
CA LEU A 2 44.17 -45.78 -2.50
C LEU A 2 43.15 -45.06 -3.39
N ARG A 3 41.85 -45.18 -3.08
CA ARG A 3 40.77 -44.49 -3.79
C ARG A 3 40.56 -43.11 -3.14
N LEU A 4 40.82 -42.04 -3.89
CA LEU A 4 40.31 -40.70 -3.58
C LEU A 4 38.81 -40.68 -3.90
N THR A 5 37.99 -40.38 -2.91
CA THR A 5 36.58 -39.98 -3.10
C THR A 5 36.50 -38.46 -3.01
N THR A 6 36.32 -37.82 -4.17
CA THR A 6 36.05 -36.39 -4.30
C THR A 6 34.57 -36.16 -3.99
N ILE A 7 34.26 -35.51 -2.87
CA ILE A 7 32.91 -35.05 -2.55
C ILE A 7 32.74 -33.68 -3.22
N CYS A 8 31.88 -33.64 -4.23
CA CYS A 8 31.47 -32.40 -4.91
C CYS A 8 30.34 -31.78 -4.07
N SER A 9 30.66 -30.75 -3.28
CA SER A 9 29.64 -29.94 -2.61
C SER A 9 28.92 -29.08 -3.64
N ILE A 10 27.68 -29.46 -3.96
CA ILE A 10 26.75 -28.60 -4.69
C ILE A 10 26.32 -27.50 -3.70
N CYS A 11 26.83 -26.30 -3.92
CA CYS A 11 26.39 -25.11 -3.21
C CYS A 11 25.00 -24.74 -3.76
N LEU A 12 23.93 -25.11 -3.05
CA LEU A 12 22.60 -24.55 -3.30
C LEU A 12 22.66 -23.06 -2.94
N LEU A 13 22.75 -22.19 -3.95
CA LEU A 13 22.42 -20.78 -3.74
C LEU A 13 20.91 -20.72 -3.48
N SER A 14 20.54 -20.64 -2.20
CA SER A 14 19.23 -20.15 -1.80
C SER A 14 19.11 -18.70 -2.25
N LEU A 15 18.37 -18.44 -3.33
CA LEU A 15 17.83 -17.12 -3.64
C LEU A 15 16.82 -16.81 -2.53
N LEU A 16 17.29 -16.27 -1.42
CA LEU A 16 16.41 -15.61 -0.48
C LEU A 16 15.80 -14.41 -1.23
N PRO A 17 14.47 -14.24 -1.23
CA PRO A 17 13.88 -13.01 -1.75
C PRO A 17 14.46 -11.86 -0.93
N TYR A 18 15.24 -11.00 -1.58
CA TYR A 18 15.58 -9.72 -0.99
C TYR A 18 14.25 -8.99 -0.75
N PRO A 19 13.98 -8.46 0.45
CA PRO A 19 12.88 -7.54 0.61
C PRO A 19 13.18 -6.36 -0.30
N VAL A 20 12.45 -6.28 -1.40
CA VAL A 20 12.43 -5.07 -2.22
C VAL A 20 11.74 -4.06 -1.32
N LEU A 21 12.52 -3.16 -0.70
CA LEU A 21 11.93 -1.97 -0.09
C LEU A 21 11.08 -1.32 -1.17
N ALA A 22 9.79 -1.15 -0.90
CA ALA A 22 8.88 -0.56 -1.86
C ALA A 22 9.39 0.85 -2.22
N ASP A 23 9.90 1.02 -3.43
CA ASP A 23 10.24 2.33 -3.95
C ASP A 23 8.91 3.05 -4.27
N TYR A 24 8.63 4.13 -3.53
CA TYR A 24 7.44 4.91 -3.78
C TYR A 24 7.53 5.60 -5.15
N TYR A 25 6.46 5.48 -5.94
CA TYR A 25 6.27 6.09 -7.25
C TYR A 25 5.82 7.54 -7.14
N PHE A 26 6.59 8.47 -7.70
CA PHE A 26 6.15 9.86 -7.82
C PHE A 26 5.32 10.05 -9.09
N ASN A 27 4.04 10.41 -8.94
CA ASN A 27 3.19 10.83 -10.05
C ASN A 27 3.28 12.37 -10.25
N PRO A 28 3.94 12.88 -11.30
CA PRO A 28 4.01 14.33 -11.53
C PRO A 28 2.66 14.93 -11.96
N HIS A 29 1.69 14.12 -12.36
CA HIS A 29 0.38 14.61 -12.79
C HIS A 29 -0.60 14.75 -11.62
N LEU A 30 -0.37 14.08 -10.49
CA LEU A 30 -1.14 14.23 -9.26
C LEU A 30 -0.19 14.19 -8.05
N ILE A 31 0.10 15.36 -7.50
CA ILE A 31 0.96 15.47 -6.31
C ILE A 31 0.12 15.29 -5.04
N ILE A 32 -0.93 16.09 -4.90
CA ILE A 32 -1.97 15.96 -3.87
C ILE A 32 -3.36 16.23 -4.45
N SER A 33 -4.40 15.70 -3.81
CA SER A 33 -5.79 15.95 -4.20
C SER A 33 -6.22 17.39 -3.86
N ASP A 34 -7.32 17.86 -4.49
CA ASP A 34 -7.90 19.16 -4.12
C ASP A 34 -8.43 19.12 -2.68
N GLU A 35 -9.05 18.00 -2.29
CA GLU A 35 -9.50 17.76 -0.91
C GLU A 35 -8.33 17.82 0.09
N GLU A 36 -7.19 17.20 -0.20
CA GLU A 36 -6.01 17.28 0.65
C GLU A 36 -5.42 18.69 0.73
N MET A 37 -5.49 19.48 -0.34
CA MET A 37 -5.03 20.87 -0.32
C MET A 37 -5.97 21.77 0.50
N GLU A 38 -7.27 21.51 0.44
CA GLU A 38 -8.32 22.37 1.01
C GLU A 38 -8.79 21.93 2.40
N ASP A 39 -8.39 20.75 2.89
CA ASP A 39 -8.67 20.22 4.24
C ASP A 39 -7.95 21.05 5.32
N TYR A 40 -8.44 22.27 5.53
CA TYR A 40 -7.89 23.24 6.47
C TYR A 40 -8.12 22.84 7.93
N ASP A 41 -9.04 21.93 8.21
CA ASP A 41 -9.31 21.35 9.52
C ASP A 41 -8.55 20.04 9.79
N ALA A 42 -7.70 19.58 8.85
CA ALA A 42 -6.87 18.37 8.96
C ALA A 42 -6.01 18.26 10.23
N MET A 43 -5.72 19.40 10.88
CA MET A 43 -4.99 19.45 12.15
C MET A 43 -5.54 20.58 13.02
N THR A 44 -5.84 20.26 14.26
CA THR A 44 -6.04 21.24 15.33
C THR A 44 -4.74 21.97 15.66
N LEU A 45 -4.83 23.15 16.30
CA LEU A 45 -3.67 23.89 16.80
C LEU A 45 -2.76 23.00 17.68
N SER A 46 -3.35 22.18 18.54
CA SER A 46 -2.62 21.24 19.40
C SER A 46 -1.86 20.18 18.60
N GLU A 47 -2.41 19.70 17.49
CA GLU A 47 -1.73 18.73 16.63
C GLU A 47 -0.60 19.36 15.83
N VAL A 48 -0.76 20.60 15.36
CA VAL A 48 0.35 21.34 14.72
C VAL A 48 1.49 21.51 15.72
N GLN A 49 1.18 21.92 16.95
CA GLN A 49 2.19 22.03 18.02
C GLN A 49 2.86 20.69 18.33
N ARG A 50 2.07 19.62 18.49
CA ARG A 50 2.58 18.28 18.77
C ARG A 50 3.49 17.76 17.66
N PHE A 51 3.11 17.94 16.40
CA PHE A 51 3.94 17.55 15.26
C PHE A 51 5.30 18.25 15.28
N LEU A 52 5.35 19.57 15.54
CA LEU A 52 6.62 20.30 15.66
C LEU A 52 7.47 19.77 16.83
N MET A 53 6.86 19.39 17.94
CA MET A 53 7.56 18.80 19.09
C MET A 53 8.11 17.40 18.77
N GLU A 54 7.31 16.55 18.13
CA GLU A 54 7.72 15.19 17.70
C GLU A 54 8.89 15.23 16.71
N LYS A 55 8.94 16.24 15.83
CA LYS A 55 10.08 16.48 14.92
C LYS A 55 11.27 17.17 15.57
N THR A 56 11.18 17.48 16.87
CA THR A 56 12.22 18.23 17.61
C THR A 56 12.54 19.58 16.93
N SER A 57 11.54 20.18 16.29
CA SER A 57 11.70 21.45 15.57
C SER A 57 11.99 22.58 16.54
N GLY A 58 12.95 23.44 16.21
CA GLY A 58 13.17 24.69 16.92
C GLY A 58 11.96 25.63 16.89
N LEU A 59 11.06 25.47 15.92
CA LEU A 59 9.80 26.24 15.85
C LEU A 59 8.84 25.92 17.00
N SER A 60 8.90 24.71 17.57
CA SER A 60 7.97 24.27 18.63
C SER A 60 8.00 25.15 19.88
N LEU A 61 9.10 25.87 20.13
CA LEU A 61 9.28 26.76 21.28
C LEU A 61 9.39 28.25 20.90
N ARG A 62 9.30 28.59 19.60
CA ARG A 62 9.55 29.95 19.10
C ARG A 62 8.26 30.76 19.09
N THR A 63 8.32 31.94 19.70
CA THR A 63 7.34 33.01 19.47
C THR A 63 7.86 34.01 18.46
N LEU A 64 7.07 34.30 17.43
CA LEU A 64 7.45 35.11 16.28
C LEU A 64 6.32 36.11 15.97
N PRO A 65 6.61 37.25 15.31
CA PRO A 65 5.56 38.12 14.82
C PRO A 65 4.79 37.46 13.67
N ASP A 66 3.46 37.52 13.72
CA ASP A 66 2.57 37.18 12.60
C ASP A 66 2.64 38.24 11.48
N TYR A 67 1.77 38.12 10.46
CA TYR A 67 1.76 39.08 9.34
C TYR A 67 1.36 40.51 9.76
N GLN A 68 0.65 40.66 10.88
CA GLN A 68 0.25 41.94 11.48
C GLN A 68 1.26 42.48 12.50
N GLY A 69 2.28 41.69 12.85
CA GLY A 69 3.31 42.02 13.83
C GLY A 69 2.98 41.59 15.26
N THR A 70 1.90 40.85 15.49
CA THR A 70 1.55 40.31 16.81
C THR A 70 2.41 39.09 17.11
N THR A 71 3.07 39.08 18.26
CA THR A 71 3.90 37.95 18.68
C THR A 71 3.05 36.76 19.11
N LYS A 72 3.20 35.63 18.41
CA LYS A 72 2.46 34.37 18.62
C LYS A 72 3.39 33.17 18.55
N LEU A 73 2.95 32.02 19.05
CA LEU A 73 3.71 30.78 18.87
C LEU A 73 3.73 30.39 17.38
N ALA A 74 4.83 29.80 16.90
CA ALA A 74 4.95 29.44 15.48
C ALA A 74 3.82 28.50 15.00
N SER A 75 3.40 27.55 15.85
CA SER A 75 2.25 26.67 15.58
C SER A 75 0.93 27.43 15.44
N GLU A 76 0.72 28.47 16.24
CA GLU A 76 -0.46 29.33 16.15
C GLU A 76 -0.48 30.11 14.82
N ILE A 77 0.67 30.63 14.40
CA ILE A 77 0.82 31.32 13.11
C ILE A 77 0.49 30.38 11.94
N ILE A 78 1.04 29.17 11.95
CA ILE A 78 0.79 28.15 10.90
C ILE A 78 -0.69 27.79 10.86
N TRP A 79 -1.29 27.50 12.02
CA TRP A 79 -2.69 27.12 12.10
C TRP A 79 -3.61 28.28 11.67
N GLN A 80 -3.35 29.52 12.10
CA GLN A 80 -4.15 30.69 11.71
C GLN A 80 -4.10 30.96 10.21
N ALA A 81 -2.90 30.95 9.60
CA ALA A 81 -2.77 31.12 8.15
C ALA A 81 -3.53 30.05 7.37
N SER A 82 -3.49 28.80 7.86
CA SER A 82 -4.28 27.68 7.33
C SER A 82 -5.79 27.96 7.41
N GLN A 83 -6.30 28.39 8.56
CA GLN A 83 -7.73 28.69 8.72
C GLN A 83 -8.19 29.87 7.86
N GLU A 84 -7.41 30.96 7.85
CA GLU A 84 -7.74 32.20 7.14
C GLU A 84 -7.74 32.01 5.61
N SER A 85 -6.78 31.23 5.10
CA SER A 85 -6.68 30.94 3.67
C SER A 85 -7.41 29.66 3.24
N ARG A 86 -8.00 28.92 4.19
CA ARG A 86 -8.59 27.59 3.96
C ARG A 86 -7.61 26.61 3.28
N ILE A 87 -6.35 26.59 3.70
CA ILE A 87 -5.34 25.67 3.17
C ILE A 87 -4.96 24.66 4.24
N ASN A 88 -4.77 23.40 3.86
CA ASN A 88 -4.41 22.34 4.78
C ASN A 88 -3.11 22.67 5.54
N PRO A 89 -3.10 22.64 6.90
CA PRO A 89 -1.90 22.92 7.68
C PRO A 89 -0.74 21.96 7.35
N LYS A 90 -1.02 20.72 6.92
CA LYS A 90 -0.02 19.74 6.45
C LYS A 90 0.71 20.24 5.19
N VAL A 91 0.04 20.98 4.30
CA VAL A 91 0.67 21.56 3.10
C VAL A 91 1.66 22.64 3.51
N LEU A 92 1.28 23.50 4.47
CA LEU A 92 2.16 24.55 4.97
C LEU A 92 3.39 23.96 5.68
N LEU A 93 3.20 22.95 6.53
CA LEU A 93 4.28 22.24 7.22
C LEU A 93 5.24 21.55 6.23
N THR A 94 4.70 20.88 5.21
CA THR A 94 5.51 20.23 4.16
C THR A 94 6.31 21.26 3.37
N THR A 95 5.70 22.41 3.06
CA THR A 95 6.37 23.50 2.36
C THR A 95 7.47 24.13 3.20
N LEU A 96 7.25 24.39 4.50
CA LEU A 96 8.30 24.86 5.43
C LEU A 96 9.53 23.96 5.43
N GLN A 97 9.33 22.63 5.40
CA GLN A 97 10.42 21.68 5.31
C GLN A 97 11.10 21.73 3.94
N LYS A 98 10.32 21.71 2.86
CA LYS A 98 10.84 21.71 1.50
C LYS A 98 11.70 22.94 1.21
N GLU A 99 11.24 24.11 1.65
CA GLU A 99 11.82 25.41 1.30
C GLU A 99 13.01 25.78 2.20
N GLN A 100 12.94 25.53 3.50
CA GLN A 100 13.96 26.00 4.45
C GLN A 100 14.36 24.97 5.52
N SER A 101 13.93 23.70 5.39
CA SER A 101 14.19 22.62 6.35
C SER A 101 13.78 22.95 7.79
N LEU A 102 12.75 23.79 7.96
CA LEU A 102 12.39 24.36 9.26
C LEU A 102 11.70 23.36 10.20
N ILE A 103 11.09 22.29 9.67
CA ILE A 103 10.42 21.26 10.48
C ILE A 103 11.44 20.39 11.20
N GLU A 104 12.54 20.03 10.55
CA GLU A 104 13.57 19.15 11.13
C GLU A 104 14.79 19.94 11.68
N SER A 105 14.77 21.28 11.65
CA SER A 105 15.84 22.12 12.18
C SER A 105 15.64 22.46 13.65
N ILE A 106 16.60 22.08 14.50
CA ILE A 106 16.60 22.42 15.94
C ILE A 106 16.94 23.91 16.16
N TRP A 107 17.76 24.51 15.29
CA TRP A 107 18.23 25.90 15.43
C TRP A 107 18.00 26.72 14.16
N PRO A 108 16.75 27.10 13.84
CA PRO A 108 16.45 27.96 12.71
C PRO A 108 17.22 29.29 12.76
N SER A 109 17.96 29.59 11.70
CA SER A 109 18.59 30.88 11.50
C SER A 109 17.56 31.96 11.15
N GLN A 110 17.87 33.23 11.42
CA GLN A 110 16.98 34.33 11.05
C GLN A 110 16.70 34.37 9.54
N ASN A 111 17.71 34.08 8.71
CA ASN A 111 17.52 34.04 7.25
C ASN A 111 16.56 32.93 6.80
N GLN A 112 16.56 31.76 7.46
CA GLN A 112 15.55 30.73 7.19
C GLN A 112 14.16 31.20 7.59
N LEU A 113 14.01 31.87 8.73
CA LEU A 113 12.72 32.40 9.18
C LEU A 113 12.22 33.53 8.27
N ASP A 114 13.11 34.38 7.79
CA ASP A 114 12.77 35.50 6.92
C ASP A 114 12.29 35.05 5.53
N LYS A 115 12.71 33.84 5.10
CA LYS A 115 12.39 33.23 3.80
C LYS A 115 11.68 31.89 3.94
N ALA A 116 10.96 31.69 5.05
CA ALA A 116 10.47 30.39 5.52
C ALA A 116 9.75 29.54 4.47
N MET A 117 9.06 30.19 3.54
CA MET A 117 8.23 29.53 2.51
C MET A 117 8.72 29.82 1.09
N GLY A 118 9.78 30.60 0.90
CA GLY A 118 10.17 31.10 -0.42
C GLY A 118 9.18 32.11 -1.05
N TYR A 119 8.15 32.54 -0.31
CA TYR A 119 7.13 33.45 -0.82
C TYR A 119 7.75 34.81 -1.17
N ARG A 120 7.60 35.24 -2.42
CA ARG A 120 8.21 36.47 -2.99
C ARG A 120 9.76 36.50 -2.88
N CYS A 121 10.40 35.34 -2.93
CA CYS A 121 11.85 35.18 -2.97
C CYS A 121 12.26 34.43 -4.25
N PRO A 122 12.40 35.13 -5.39
CA PRO A 122 12.75 34.48 -6.65
C PRO A 122 14.19 33.95 -6.64
N ASP A 123 14.45 32.84 -7.32
CA ASP A 123 15.79 32.20 -7.38
C ASP A 123 16.89 33.10 -7.95
N SER A 124 16.53 33.98 -8.89
CA SER A 124 17.47 34.88 -9.58
C SER A 124 17.44 36.34 -9.08
N GLY A 125 16.89 36.60 -7.89
CA GLY A 125 16.77 37.96 -7.37
C GLY A 125 16.67 38.10 -5.85
N SER A 126 16.53 39.35 -5.40
CA SER A 126 16.31 39.66 -3.99
C SER A 126 14.85 39.41 -3.61
N CYS A 127 14.64 38.83 -2.43
CA CYS A 127 13.30 38.74 -1.83
C CYS A 127 12.65 40.12 -1.70
N HIS A 128 11.34 40.19 -1.91
CA HIS A 128 10.60 41.42 -1.69
C HIS A 128 10.63 41.78 -0.18
N PRO A 129 11.08 42.99 0.23
CA PRO A 129 11.28 43.33 1.64
C PRO A 129 10.02 43.17 2.51
N ASN A 130 8.84 43.50 1.95
CA ASN A 130 7.56 43.34 2.65
C ASN A 130 7.12 41.88 2.84
N GLY A 131 7.80 40.91 2.22
CA GLY A 131 7.53 39.49 2.42
C GLY A 131 8.40 38.85 3.51
N LEU A 132 9.43 39.54 4.02
CA LEU A 132 10.36 38.95 4.97
C LEU A 132 9.75 38.78 6.37
N GLY A 133 10.04 37.64 6.97
CA GLY A 133 9.65 37.28 8.34
C GLY A 133 8.66 36.11 8.35
N PHE A 134 8.81 35.23 9.35
CA PHE A 134 8.08 33.96 9.41
C PHE A 134 6.56 34.10 9.24
N GLY A 135 5.92 35.01 9.99
CA GLY A 135 4.49 35.25 9.90
C GLY A 135 4.02 35.66 8.50
N LYS A 136 4.73 36.59 7.85
CA LYS A 136 4.41 37.06 6.50
C LYS A 136 4.68 36.03 5.42
N GLN A 137 5.71 35.20 5.61
CA GLN A 137 6.03 34.08 4.71
C GLN A 137 4.93 33.03 4.76
N VAL A 138 4.51 32.61 5.96
CA VAL A 138 3.49 31.57 6.15
C VAL A 138 2.12 32.05 5.67
N ASP A 139 1.69 33.24 6.10
CA ASP A 139 0.43 33.85 5.66
C ASP A 139 0.39 34.07 4.14
N GLY A 140 1.44 34.68 3.59
CA GLY A 140 1.53 34.98 2.17
C GLY A 140 1.56 33.73 1.28
N ALA A 141 2.25 32.66 1.70
CA ALA A 141 2.25 31.39 1.00
C ALA A 141 0.87 30.71 1.04
N ALA A 142 0.22 30.68 2.21
CA ALA A 142 -1.13 30.13 2.36
C ALA A 142 -2.14 30.88 1.47
N TRP A 143 -2.09 32.22 1.49
CA TRP A 143 -2.90 33.06 0.62
C TRP A 143 -2.63 32.77 -0.86
N GLN A 144 -1.35 32.62 -1.24
CA GLN A 144 -0.97 32.35 -2.63
C GLN A 144 -1.49 30.99 -3.13
N PHE A 145 -1.43 29.94 -2.31
CA PHE A 145 -2.05 28.66 -2.65
C PHE A 145 -3.55 28.80 -2.87
N ARG A 146 -4.24 29.55 -2.00
CA ARG A 146 -5.68 29.83 -2.17
C ARG A 146 -5.95 30.60 -3.46
N GLN A 147 -5.10 31.55 -3.85
CA GLN A 147 -5.25 32.24 -5.14
C GLN A 147 -5.11 31.32 -6.36
N TYR A 148 -4.27 30.28 -6.27
CA TYR A 148 -4.16 29.29 -7.35
C TYR A 148 -5.44 28.47 -7.51
N LEU A 149 -6.09 28.13 -6.39
CA LEU A 149 -7.37 27.40 -6.39
C LEU A 149 -8.53 28.28 -6.88
N ASP A 150 -8.63 29.52 -6.39
CA ASP A 150 -9.77 30.41 -6.65
C ASP A 150 -9.71 31.07 -8.04
N ASN A 151 -8.51 31.24 -8.61
CA ASN A 151 -8.29 31.93 -9.88
C ASN A 151 -7.48 31.08 -10.88
N PRO A 152 -7.88 29.83 -11.18
CA PRO A 152 -7.04 28.84 -11.84
C PRO A 152 -6.62 29.23 -13.27
N THR A 153 -7.38 30.10 -13.94
CA THR A 153 -7.09 30.53 -15.32
C THR A 153 -6.08 31.67 -15.41
N GLN A 154 -5.67 32.27 -14.29
CA GLN A 154 -4.73 33.40 -14.26
C GLN A 154 -3.26 32.97 -14.21
N TRP A 155 -2.99 31.66 -14.13
CA TRP A 155 -1.67 31.11 -13.87
C TRP A 155 -1.17 30.23 -15.02
N THR A 156 0.13 29.95 -15.01
CA THR A 156 0.83 29.20 -16.07
C THR A 156 0.36 27.76 -16.13
N TYR A 157 0.44 27.03 -15.01
CA TYR A 157 0.00 25.65 -14.91
C TYR A 157 -1.48 25.61 -14.55
N GLN A 158 -2.26 24.80 -15.27
CA GLN A 158 -3.71 24.71 -15.12
C GLN A 158 -4.15 23.25 -15.17
N ALA A 159 -5.13 22.88 -14.36
CA ALA A 159 -5.68 21.52 -14.36
C ALA A 159 -6.18 21.11 -15.76
N GLY A 160 -5.85 19.89 -16.18
CA GLY A 160 -6.21 19.30 -17.46
C GLY A 160 -5.44 19.83 -18.67
N LYS A 161 -4.52 20.79 -18.51
CA LYS A 161 -3.69 21.32 -19.61
C LYS A 161 -2.25 20.84 -19.48
N THR A 162 -1.72 20.29 -20.58
CA THR A 162 -0.30 19.94 -20.68
C THR A 162 0.54 21.20 -20.79
N ALA A 163 1.61 21.28 -20.00
CA ALA A 163 2.60 22.35 -20.04
C ALA A 163 4.02 21.77 -19.98
N ASP A 164 4.98 22.47 -20.58
CA ASP A 164 6.40 22.15 -20.48
C ASP A 164 6.90 22.41 -19.04
N LEU A 165 7.71 21.49 -18.52
CA LEU A 165 8.27 21.55 -17.19
C LEU A 165 9.69 20.97 -17.22
N ASP A 166 10.69 21.83 -17.06
CA ASP A 166 12.11 21.49 -17.22
C ASP A 166 12.35 20.77 -18.58
N GLU A 167 12.85 19.53 -18.56
CA GLU A 167 13.06 18.68 -19.76
C GLU A 167 11.90 17.69 -20.02
N SER A 168 10.74 17.92 -19.38
CA SER A 168 9.58 17.03 -19.40
C SER A 168 8.28 17.79 -19.68
N THR A 169 7.15 17.09 -19.64
CA THR A 169 5.82 17.72 -19.68
C THR A 169 4.99 17.25 -18.50
N VAL A 170 4.09 18.13 -18.04
CA VAL A 170 3.15 17.81 -16.98
C VAL A 170 1.74 18.18 -17.40
N THR A 171 0.78 17.30 -17.09
CA THR A 171 -0.65 17.59 -17.19
C THR A 171 -1.26 17.46 -15.79
N PRO A 172 -1.31 18.55 -15.00
CA PRO A 172 -1.89 18.50 -13.66
C PRO A 172 -3.34 17.99 -13.72
N VAL A 173 -3.69 16.96 -12.97
CA VAL A 173 -5.05 16.39 -13.03
C VAL A 173 -6.08 17.25 -12.27
N ASN A 174 -5.62 18.09 -11.34
CA ASN A 174 -6.45 18.89 -10.45
C ASN A 174 -5.82 20.26 -10.13
N GLN A 175 -6.54 21.11 -9.39
CA GLN A 175 -6.10 22.48 -9.12
C GLN A 175 -4.98 22.53 -8.08
N ALA A 176 -4.97 21.64 -7.09
CA ALA A 176 -3.93 21.54 -6.09
C ALA A 176 -2.56 21.25 -6.73
N THR A 177 -2.50 20.26 -7.62
CA THR A 177 -1.27 19.92 -8.35
C THR A 177 -0.84 21.08 -9.25
N ALA A 178 -1.77 21.72 -9.96
CA ALA A 178 -1.45 22.91 -10.75
C ALA A 178 -0.90 24.06 -9.88
N GLY A 179 -1.49 24.29 -8.71
CA GLY A 179 -1.05 25.29 -7.74
C GLY A 179 0.36 25.03 -7.19
N LEU A 180 0.71 23.77 -6.93
CA LEU A 180 2.07 23.40 -6.52
C LEU A 180 3.11 23.69 -7.62
N TYR A 181 2.79 23.42 -8.88
CA TYR A 181 3.66 23.81 -10.00
C TYR A 181 3.73 25.32 -10.22
N ASN A 182 2.64 26.05 -9.99
CA ASN A 182 2.67 27.52 -10.03
C ASN A 182 3.52 28.10 -8.88
N TYR A 183 3.53 27.44 -7.71
CA TYR A 183 4.38 27.83 -6.58
C TYR A 183 5.86 27.50 -6.80
N THR A 184 6.14 26.31 -7.36
CA THR A 184 7.48 25.83 -7.65
C THR A 184 7.50 25.20 -9.04
N PRO A 185 7.92 25.93 -10.09
CA PRO A 185 7.83 25.49 -11.48
C PRO A 185 8.95 24.52 -11.87
N HIS A 186 9.21 23.50 -11.04
CA HIS A 186 10.26 22.50 -11.23
C HIS A 186 9.78 21.09 -10.88
N TYR A 187 10.19 20.09 -11.66
CA TYR A 187 9.89 18.68 -11.40
C TYR A 187 10.47 18.24 -10.05
N SER A 188 11.77 18.47 -9.85
CA SER A 188 12.50 18.03 -8.65
C SER A 188 12.00 18.68 -7.36
N GLY A 189 11.51 19.92 -7.44
CA GLY A 189 10.89 20.61 -6.30
C GLY A 189 9.58 19.95 -5.87
N ASN A 190 8.75 19.56 -6.83
CA ASN A 190 7.48 18.90 -6.57
C ASN A 190 7.64 17.43 -6.16
N GLU A 191 8.62 16.71 -6.73
CA GLU A 191 9.00 15.39 -6.25
C GLU A 191 9.44 15.45 -4.78
N ARG A 192 10.24 16.46 -4.40
CA ARG A 192 10.66 16.68 -3.01
C ARG A 192 9.47 16.97 -2.11
N PHE A 193 8.53 17.82 -2.53
CA PHE A 193 7.29 18.07 -1.79
C PHE A 193 6.56 16.76 -1.53
N TRP A 194 6.33 15.97 -2.57
CA TRP A 194 5.58 14.72 -2.49
C TRP A 194 6.28 13.69 -1.59
N ARG A 195 7.60 13.52 -1.69
CA ARG A 195 8.36 12.62 -0.81
C ARG A 195 8.20 13.02 0.67
N LEU A 196 8.24 14.32 0.97
CA LEU A 196 8.00 14.82 2.32
C LEU A 196 6.54 14.63 2.74
N TRP A 197 5.59 14.83 1.84
CA TRP A 197 4.17 14.59 2.09
C TRP A 197 3.91 13.14 2.47
N VAL A 198 4.38 12.18 1.66
CA VAL A 198 4.27 10.75 1.94
C VAL A 198 5.00 10.39 3.24
N LYS A 199 6.21 10.92 3.47
CA LYS A 199 6.98 10.68 4.70
C LYS A 199 6.25 11.11 5.96
N TYR A 200 5.55 12.25 5.93
CA TYR A 200 4.89 12.79 7.12
C TYR A 200 3.45 12.33 7.28
N TRP A 201 2.74 12.13 6.17
CA TRP A 201 1.28 12.00 6.17
C TRP A 201 0.78 10.74 5.45
N GLY A 202 1.62 10.10 4.63
CA GLY A 202 1.25 8.93 3.85
C GLY A 202 0.87 7.75 4.74
N LYS A 203 -0.19 7.02 4.36
CA LYS A 203 -0.63 5.81 5.05
C LYS A 203 0.02 4.58 4.45
N ASN A 204 0.81 3.83 5.22
CA ASN A 204 1.52 2.64 4.71
C ASN A 204 0.73 1.36 4.95
N HIS A 205 -0.20 1.07 4.03
CA HIS A 205 -0.88 -0.21 3.99
C HIS A 205 0.09 -1.34 3.62
N PRO A 206 0.20 -2.40 4.44
CA PRO A 206 1.01 -3.57 4.14
C PRO A 206 0.49 -4.39 2.95
N ASP A 207 1.34 -5.26 2.44
CA ASP A 207 0.98 -6.26 1.42
C ASP A 207 -0.24 -7.09 1.82
N GLY A 208 -1.08 -7.39 0.84
CA GLY A 208 -2.39 -8.02 1.01
C GLY A 208 -3.54 -7.04 1.26
N SER A 209 -3.26 -5.74 1.47
CA SER A 209 -4.30 -4.73 1.66
C SER A 209 -5.14 -4.52 0.39
N LEU A 210 -6.46 -4.48 0.56
CA LEU A 210 -7.41 -4.12 -0.50
C LEU A 210 -7.78 -2.65 -0.37
N LEU A 211 -7.34 -1.82 -1.30
CA LEU A 211 -7.55 -0.38 -1.25
C LEU A 211 -8.54 0.08 -2.32
N LYS A 212 -9.28 1.12 -1.99
CA LYS A 212 -10.19 1.82 -2.89
C LYS A 212 -10.04 3.31 -2.66
N ALA A 213 -9.76 4.07 -3.72
CA ALA A 213 -9.73 5.52 -3.62
C ALA A 213 -11.14 6.07 -3.35
N ASP A 214 -11.26 7.07 -2.47
CA ASP A 214 -12.56 7.71 -2.23
C ASP A 214 -13.13 8.32 -3.53
N GLY A 215 -14.44 8.19 -3.70
CA GLY A 215 -15.14 8.56 -4.94
C GLY A 215 -14.87 7.67 -6.17
N ASP A 216 -13.89 6.76 -6.13
CA ASP A 216 -13.63 5.79 -7.21
C ASP A 216 -14.45 4.50 -7.01
N SER A 217 -14.59 3.70 -8.06
CA SER A 217 -15.13 2.34 -8.02
C SER A 217 -14.05 1.25 -8.11
N GLY A 218 -12.84 1.61 -8.56
CA GLY A 218 -11.72 0.67 -8.69
C GLY A 218 -11.19 0.16 -7.34
N VAL A 219 -10.99 -1.15 -7.26
CA VAL A 219 -10.36 -1.81 -6.10
C VAL A 219 -8.98 -2.31 -6.50
N TRP A 220 -8.02 -2.15 -5.61
CA TRP A 220 -6.61 -2.44 -5.83
C TRP A 220 -6.11 -3.39 -4.74
N LEU A 221 -5.27 -4.36 -5.12
CA LEU A 221 -4.50 -5.15 -4.17
C LEU A 221 -3.11 -4.52 -4.05
N ILE A 222 -2.65 -4.24 -2.83
CA ILE A 222 -1.25 -3.91 -2.56
C ILE A 222 -0.46 -5.20 -2.44
N GLN A 223 0.54 -5.37 -3.28
CA GLN A 223 1.36 -6.58 -3.32
C GLN A 223 2.70 -6.31 -4.01
N TYR A 224 3.77 -6.78 -3.40
CA TYR A 224 5.15 -6.64 -3.84
C TYR A 224 5.54 -5.19 -4.15
N GLY A 225 5.06 -4.24 -3.33
CA GLY A 225 5.30 -2.81 -3.54
C GLY A 225 4.53 -2.18 -4.72
N LEU A 226 3.59 -2.91 -5.32
CA LEU A 226 2.75 -2.45 -6.43
C LEU A 226 1.29 -2.37 -6.00
N ARG A 227 0.51 -1.52 -6.68
CA ARG A 227 -0.96 -1.60 -6.67
C ARG A 227 -1.44 -2.34 -7.90
N ARG A 228 -2.06 -3.51 -7.72
CA ARG A 228 -2.61 -4.32 -8.80
C ARG A 228 -4.10 -4.04 -8.95
N PRO A 229 -4.57 -3.52 -10.10
CA PRO A 229 -5.99 -3.26 -10.29
C PRO A 229 -6.79 -4.55 -10.40
N ILE A 230 -7.88 -4.64 -9.63
CA ILE A 230 -8.86 -5.71 -9.74
C ILE A 230 -9.90 -5.30 -10.78
N THR A 231 -9.90 -6.02 -11.89
CA THR A 231 -10.60 -5.58 -13.12
C THR A 231 -12.13 -5.63 -13.06
N SER A 232 -12.71 -6.41 -12.14
CA SER A 232 -14.15 -6.45 -11.95
C SER A 232 -14.53 -6.92 -10.54
N TYR A 233 -15.76 -6.62 -10.14
CA TYR A 233 -16.30 -7.08 -8.86
C TYR A 233 -16.43 -8.62 -8.79
N GLY A 234 -16.67 -9.30 -9.92
CA GLY A 234 -16.67 -10.77 -9.97
C GLY A 234 -15.30 -11.36 -9.67
N VAL A 235 -14.24 -10.76 -10.23
CA VAL A 235 -12.85 -11.15 -9.95
C VAL A 235 -12.52 -10.93 -8.47
N LEU A 236 -12.93 -9.79 -7.91
CA LEU A 236 -12.79 -9.52 -6.47
C LEU A 236 -13.42 -10.65 -5.63
N LEU A 237 -14.70 -10.94 -5.85
CA LEU A 237 -15.44 -11.95 -5.08
C LEU A 237 -14.89 -13.37 -5.21
N SER A 238 -14.20 -13.67 -6.31
CA SER A 238 -13.60 -15.00 -6.50
C SER A 238 -12.36 -15.26 -5.63
N ARG A 239 -11.77 -14.21 -5.04
CA ARG A 239 -10.47 -14.27 -4.35
C ARG A 239 -10.47 -13.61 -2.96
N PHE A 240 -11.28 -12.58 -2.78
CA PHE A 240 -11.20 -11.66 -1.64
C PHE A 240 -12.57 -11.40 -1.01
N ASP A 241 -12.56 -10.98 0.25
CA ASP A 241 -13.75 -10.50 0.94
C ASP A 241 -13.88 -8.97 0.74
N PRO A 242 -14.94 -8.46 0.08
CA PRO A 242 -15.16 -7.02 -0.08
C PRO A 242 -15.26 -6.28 1.25
N LYS A 243 -15.61 -6.96 2.35
CA LYS A 243 -15.55 -6.36 3.68
C LYS A 243 -14.13 -6.01 4.11
N LYS A 244 -13.07 -6.40 3.40
CA LYS A 244 -11.70 -6.02 3.73
C LYS A 244 -11.22 -4.79 2.96
N ILE A 245 -12.05 -4.23 2.07
CA ILE A 245 -11.71 -3.01 1.33
C ILE A 245 -11.58 -1.83 2.30
N ILE A 246 -10.45 -1.15 2.21
CA ILE A 246 -10.15 0.08 2.94
C ILE A 246 -10.28 1.24 1.96
N THR A 247 -11.12 2.22 2.31
CA THR A 247 -11.22 3.46 1.56
C THR A 247 -10.06 4.38 1.94
N VAL A 248 -9.32 4.87 0.94
CA VAL A 248 -8.15 5.73 1.12
C VAL A 248 -8.23 6.94 0.20
N ASN A 249 -7.41 7.95 0.45
CA ASN A 249 -7.27 9.06 -0.48
C ASN A 249 -6.57 8.60 -1.76
N LYS A 250 -6.84 9.28 -2.87
CA LYS A 250 -6.26 8.91 -4.17
C LYS A 250 -4.72 8.95 -4.16
N THR A 251 -4.11 9.89 -3.46
CA THR A 251 -2.65 10.00 -3.26
C THR A 251 -2.04 8.86 -2.47
N ASP A 252 -2.71 8.42 -1.40
CA ASP A 252 -2.28 7.26 -0.60
C ASP A 252 -2.19 6.03 -1.50
N LEU A 253 -3.15 5.87 -2.43
CA LEU A 253 -3.10 4.82 -3.43
C LEU A 253 -2.03 5.09 -4.51
N GLU A 254 -1.87 6.35 -4.94
CA GLU A 254 -1.02 6.71 -6.06
C GLU A 254 0.48 6.55 -5.84
N LYS A 255 0.91 6.40 -4.58
CA LYS A 255 2.31 6.22 -4.19
C LYS A 255 2.95 4.88 -4.59
N TRP A 256 2.15 3.86 -4.92
CA TRP A 256 2.67 2.58 -5.43
C TRP A 256 2.72 2.62 -6.96
N GLU A 257 3.63 1.90 -7.61
CA GLU A 257 3.52 1.75 -9.07
C GLU A 257 2.31 0.89 -9.43
N VAL A 258 1.71 1.15 -10.59
CA VAL A 258 0.65 0.28 -11.11
C VAL A 258 1.28 -1.04 -11.54
N GLY A 259 0.92 -2.10 -10.84
CA GLY A 259 1.32 -3.46 -11.18
C GLY A 259 0.37 -4.12 -12.19
N PRO A 260 0.69 -5.36 -12.61
CA PRO A 260 -0.15 -6.12 -13.52
C PRO A 260 -1.56 -6.36 -12.93
N PRO A 261 -2.62 -6.20 -13.73
CA PRO A 261 -4.01 -6.35 -13.28
C PRO A 261 -4.34 -7.78 -12.84
N ILE A 262 -5.28 -7.90 -11.91
CA ILE A 262 -5.95 -9.17 -11.59
C ILE A 262 -7.18 -9.27 -12.49
N ARG A 263 -7.06 -10.06 -13.57
CA ARG A 263 -8.01 -10.09 -14.70
C ARG A 263 -9.04 -11.21 -14.61
N PHE A 264 -8.64 -12.34 -14.05
CA PHE A 264 -9.40 -13.58 -14.15
C PHE A 264 -9.96 -14.03 -12.81
N HIS A 265 -11.14 -14.64 -12.85
CA HIS A 265 -11.73 -15.29 -11.68
C HIS A 265 -10.80 -16.40 -11.20
N ASN A 266 -10.73 -16.59 -9.88
CA ASN A 266 -10.05 -17.76 -9.34
C ASN A 266 -10.65 -19.05 -9.91
N TYR A 267 -9.81 -20.05 -10.17
CA TYR A 267 -10.17 -21.32 -10.81
C TYR A 267 -10.60 -21.22 -12.28
N SER A 268 -10.28 -20.14 -12.98
CA SER A 268 -10.49 -20.05 -14.44
C SER A 268 -9.57 -21.03 -15.20
N LEU A 269 -10.08 -21.60 -16.28
CA LEU A 269 -9.29 -22.38 -17.23
C LEU A 269 -8.86 -21.48 -18.39
N LEU A 270 -7.56 -21.28 -18.55
CA LEU A 270 -6.99 -20.32 -19.50
C LEU A 270 -6.17 -21.06 -20.55
N ARG A 271 -6.41 -20.78 -21.83
CA ARG A 271 -5.67 -21.36 -22.96
C ARG A 271 -4.82 -20.31 -23.66
N THR A 272 -3.52 -20.58 -23.74
CA THR A 272 -2.54 -19.72 -24.41
C THR A 272 -2.48 -20.01 -25.92
N PRO A 273 -1.90 -19.11 -26.74
CA PRO A 273 -1.86 -19.26 -28.20
C PRO A 273 -1.07 -20.49 -28.69
N ASP A 274 -0.13 -20.98 -27.89
CA ASP A 274 0.62 -22.22 -28.14
C ASP A 274 -0.23 -23.49 -27.92
N GLY A 275 -1.44 -23.34 -27.39
CA GLY A 275 -2.41 -24.40 -27.14
C GLY A 275 -2.35 -25.00 -25.73
N SER A 276 -1.44 -24.55 -24.87
CA SER A 276 -1.32 -24.99 -23.49
C SER A 276 -2.53 -24.52 -22.66
N VAL A 277 -3.00 -25.35 -21.72
CA VAL A 277 -4.17 -25.04 -20.87
C VAL A 277 -3.75 -25.01 -19.41
N TYR A 278 -4.13 -23.94 -18.71
CA TYR A 278 -3.78 -23.69 -17.32
C TYR A 278 -5.04 -23.59 -16.46
N LEU A 279 -5.00 -24.17 -15.27
CA LEU A 279 -5.91 -23.82 -14.18
C LEU A 279 -5.29 -22.68 -13.38
N LEU A 280 -6.00 -21.56 -13.25
CA LEU A 280 -5.58 -20.45 -12.41
C LEU A 280 -6.00 -20.69 -10.95
N VAL A 281 -5.06 -20.73 -10.02
CA VAL A 281 -5.32 -20.82 -8.57
C VAL A 281 -4.64 -19.64 -7.88
N ASP A 282 -5.45 -18.68 -7.42
CA ASP A 282 -4.99 -17.37 -6.96
C ASP A 282 -4.07 -16.71 -8.00
N ASP A 283 -2.77 -16.52 -7.71
CA ASP A 283 -1.79 -15.99 -8.66
C ASP A 283 -0.96 -17.08 -9.38
N GLU A 284 -1.27 -18.37 -9.19
CA GLU A 284 -0.57 -19.48 -9.83
C GLU A 284 -1.28 -20.01 -11.08
N LEU A 285 -0.56 -20.09 -12.18
CA LEU A 285 -0.94 -20.78 -13.41
C LEU A 285 -0.43 -22.22 -13.36
N ARG A 286 -1.35 -23.17 -13.22
CA ARG A 286 -1.02 -24.60 -13.12
C ARG A 286 -1.32 -25.30 -14.44
N HIS A 287 -0.27 -25.66 -15.16
CA HIS A 287 -0.37 -26.30 -16.47
C HIS A 287 -1.03 -27.68 -16.37
N ILE A 288 -2.05 -27.93 -17.19
CA ILE A 288 -2.71 -29.23 -17.32
C ILE A 288 -1.99 -30.01 -18.42
N THR A 289 -1.23 -31.02 -18.02
CA THR A 289 -0.24 -31.68 -18.90
C THR A 289 -0.83 -32.44 -20.10
N SER A 290 -2.12 -32.79 -20.07
CA SER A 290 -2.80 -33.42 -21.21
C SER A 290 -4.33 -33.28 -21.18
N MET A 291 -4.96 -33.48 -22.35
CA MET A 291 -6.42 -33.55 -22.48
C MET A 291 -7.02 -34.76 -21.72
N GLU A 292 -6.25 -35.82 -21.50
CA GLU A 292 -6.68 -36.94 -20.65
C GLU A 292 -6.82 -36.48 -19.19
N VAL A 293 -5.82 -35.75 -18.68
CA VAL A 293 -5.86 -35.17 -17.33
C VAL A 293 -7.00 -34.16 -17.19
N PHE A 294 -7.18 -33.29 -18.20
CA PHE A 294 -8.28 -32.33 -18.25
C PHE A 294 -9.65 -33.01 -18.06
N ARG A 295 -9.89 -34.10 -18.80
CA ARG A 295 -11.14 -34.88 -18.70
C ARG A 295 -11.26 -35.67 -17.40
N LEU A 296 -10.15 -36.23 -16.91
CA LEU A 296 -10.13 -37.01 -15.67
C LEU A 296 -10.55 -36.16 -14.45
N ILE A 297 -10.14 -34.89 -14.41
CA ILE A 297 -10.53 -33.94 -13.36
C ILE A 297 -12.01 -33.56 -13.48
N GLY A 298 -12.58 -33.67 -14.67
CA GLY A 298 -13.97 -33.36 -14.96
C GLY A 298 -14.21 -31.93 -15.44
N PHE A 299 -13.17 -31.24 -15.91
CA PHE A 299 -13.34 -29.92 -16.52
C PHE A 299 -14.09 -30.01 -17.86
N ASN A 300 -14.89 -28.98 -18.15
CA ASN A 300 -15.57 -28.87 -19.42
C ASN A 300 -14.79 -27.94 -20.36
N TRP A 301 -14.63 -28.34 -21.62
CA TRP A 301 -13.92 -27.54 -22.61
C TRP A 301 -14.59 -26.18 -22.87
N ASP A 302 -15.92 -26.11 -22.72
CA ASP A 302 -16.68 -24.86 -22.87
C ASP A 302 -16.36 -23.82 -21.77
N GLU A 303 -15.71 -24.23 -20.67
CA GLU A 303 -15.27 -23.33 -19.59
C GLU A 303 -13.90 -22.69 -19.88
N VAL A 304 -13.19 -23.16 -20.93
CA VAL A 304 -11.86 -22.68 -21.27
C VAL A 304 -11.95 -21.32 -21.97
N SER A 305 -11.22 -20.34 -21.43
CA SER A 305 -11.09 -19.00 -22.00
C SER A 305 -9.75 -18.86 -22.73
N GLU A 306 -9.79 -18.44 -23.99
CA GLU A 306 -8.59 -18.11 -24.77
C GLU A 306 -8.00 -16.78 -24.27
N VAL A 307 -6.68 -16.74 -24.09
CA VAL A 307 -5.95 -15.56 -23.58
C VAL A 307 -4.68 -15.29 -24.39
N ALA A 308 -4.20 -14.05 -24.39
CA ALA A 308 -2.87 -13.73 -24.91
C ALA A 308 -1.82 -13.83 -23.79
N ASP A 309 -0.55 -14.03 -24.15
CA ASP A 309 0.55 -14.09 -23.16
C ASP A 309 0.63 -12.81 -22.31
N ALA A 310 0.31 -11.66 -22.90
CA ALA A 310 0.26 -10.38 -22.20
C ALA A 310 -0.85 -10.31 -21.13
N ASP A 311 -1.95 -11.06 -21.27
CA ASP A 311 -2.99 -11.15 -20.24
C ASP A 311 -2.52 -11.94 -19.01
N LEU A 312 -1.49 -12.78 -19.17
CA LEU A 312 -0.91 -13.60 -18.11
C LEU A 312 0.23 -12.89 -17.37
N ALA A 313 0.55 -11.64 -17.73
CA ALA A 313 1.55 -10.85 -17.03
C ALA A 313 1.16 -10.69 -15.54
N GLY A 314 2.11 -10.99 -14.64
CA GLY A 314 1.92 -10.90 -13.19
C GLY A 314 1.43 -12.17 -12.50
N TYR A 315 1.06 -13.21 -13.25
CA TYR A 315 0.83 -14.55 -12.69
C TYR A 315 2.13 -15.35 -12.69
N GLN A 316 2.25 -16.28 -11.74
CA GLN A 316 3.42 -17.15 -11.60
C GLN A 316 3.08 -18.57 -12.06
N PHE A 317 4.04 -19.29 -12.64
CA PHE A 317 3.83 -20.69 -12.97
C PHE A 317 3.90 -21.54 -11.71
N GLY A 318 2.79 -22.21 -11.42
CA GLY A 318 2.68 -23.16 -10.31
C GLY A 318 3.05 -24.57 -10.73
N SER A 319 2.82 -25.51 -9.82
CA SER A 319 3.02 -26.94 -10.08
C SER A 319 2.07 -27.48 -11.15
N GLU A 320 2.60 -28.31 -12.05
CA GLU A 320 1.81 -28.94 -13.10
C GLU A 320 0.75 -29.89 -12.54
N ILE A 321 -0.37 -29.99 -13.25
CA ILE A 321 -1.46 -30.92 -12.98
C ILE A 321 -1.29 -32.13 -13.90
N THR A 322 -1.13 -33.29 -13.26
CA THR A 322 -0.87 -34.58 -13.90
C THR A 322 -1.96 -35.59 -13.54
N SER A 323 -1.93 -36.77 -14.17
CA SER A 323 -2.86 -37.87 -13.81
C SER A 323 -2.66 -38.40 -12.39
N SER A 324 -1.50 -38.12 -11.77
CA SER A 324 -1.21 -38.42 -10.36
C SER A 324 -1.56 -37.30 -9.39
N SER A 325 -1.93 -36.11 -9.86
CA SER A 325 -2.25 -34.97 -8.99
C SER A 325 -3.55 -35.24 -8.23
N ALA A 326 -3.44 -35.46 -6.92
CA ALA A 326 -4.59 -35.61 -6.04
C ALA A 326 -5.15 -34.23 -5.65
N TYR A 327 -6.45 -34.02 -5.85
CA TYR A 327 -7.18 -32.79 -5.53
C TYR A 327 -6.54 -31.51 -6.11
N PRO A 328 -6.43 -31.36 -7.45
CA PRO A 328 -5.74 -30.22 -8.07
C PRO A 328 -6.43 -28.87 -7.84
N THR A 329 -7.69 -28.86 -7.37
CA THR A 329 -8.40 -27.66 -6.92
C THR A 329 -8.40 -27.50 -5.39
N GLY A 330 -7.70 -28.39 -4.68
CA GLY A 330 -7.63 -28.45 -3.22
C GLY A 330 -8.85 -29.07 -2.55
N ALA A 331 -8.63 -29.89 -1.51
CA ALA A 331 -9.70 -30.47 -0.69
C ALA A 331 -9.43 -30.31 0.82
N LEU A 332 -10.50 -30.14 1.60
CA LEU A 332 -10.42 -30.18 3.06
C LEU A 332 -10.76 -31.58 3.55
N LEU A 333 -9.80 -32.27 4.16
CA LEU A 333 -9.96 -33.61 4.70
C LEU A 333 -9.86 -33.59 6.22
N GLN A 334 -10.84 -34.17 6.92
CA GLN A 334 -10.83 -34.32 8.37
C GLN A 334 -10.59 -35.78 8.75
N ASP A 335 -9.60 -36.01 9.60
CA ASP A 335 -9.34 -37.30 10.22
C ASP A 335 -10.51 -37.70 11.13
N ARG A 336 -11.15 -38.84 10.87
CA ARG A 336 -12.28 -39.35 11.67
C ARG A 336 -11.89 -39.75 13.11
N VAL A 337 -10.60 -39.95 13.39
CA VAL A 337 -10.08 -40.36 14.71
C VAL A 337 -9.58 -39.16 15.49
N THR A 338 -8.59 -38.43 14.95
CA THR A 338 -7.97 -37.29 15.66
C THR A 338 -8.77 -36.00 15.56
N THR A 339 -9.74 -35.93 14.63
CA THR A 339 -10.52 -34.73 14.26
C THR A 339 -9.72 -33.60 13.62
N GLY A 340 -8.40 -33.78 13.45
CA GLY A 340 -7.51 -32.84 12.76
C GLY A 340 -7.92 -32.64 11.31
N VAL A 341 -7.81 -31.41 10.83
CA VAL A 341 -8.19 -31.02 9.46
C VAL A 341 -6.94 -30.70 8.66
N TYR A 342 -6.92 -31.14 7.41
CA TYR A 342 -5.84 -30.94 6.46
C TYR A 342 -6.38 -30.34 5.17
N TYR A 343 -5.67 -29.38 4.62
CA TYR A 343 -5.84 -29.01 3.21
C TYR A 343 -4.96 -29.93 2.38
N VAL A 344 -5.51 -30.57 1.35
CA VAL A 344 -4.77 -31.47 0.46
C VAL A 344 -4.76 -30.91 -0.95
N ASP A 345 -3.56 -30.73 -1.49
CA ASP A 345 -3.31 -30.28 -2.86
C ASP A 345 -2.06 -30.98 -3.40
N ASN A 346 -2.13 -31.48 -4.63
CA ASN A 346 -1.05 -32.23 -5.31
C ASN A 346 -0.40 -33.35 -4.48
N GLY A 347 -1.21 -34.06 -3.70
CA GLY A 347 -0.71 -35.17 -2.88
C GLY A 347 0.12 -34.74 -1.67
N ILE A 348 0.10 -33.45 -1.31
CA ILE A 348 0.62 -32.91 -0.06
C ILE A 348 -0.56 -32.56 0.84
N ARG A 349 -0.50 -32.95 2.11
CA ARG A 349 -1.45 -32.57 3.16
C ARG A 349 -0.83 -31.53 4.08
N TYR A 350 -1.44 -30.37 4.13
CA TYR A 350 -1.03 -29.24 4.95
C TYR A 350 -1.92 -29.20 6.20
N PRO A 351 -1.38 -29.37 7.41
CA PRO A 351 -2.20 -29.35 8.62
C PRO A 351 -2.78 -27.95 8.86
N LEU A 352 -4.05 -27.89 9.24
CA LEU A 352 -4.74 -26.67 9.66
C LEU A 352 -4.74 -26.60 11.19
N TYR A 353 -3.97 -25.67 11.74
CA TYR A 353 -3.79 -25.55 13.19
C TYR A 353 -4.94 -24.83 13.90
N SER A 354 -5.83 -24.17 13.17
CA SER A 354 -7.08 -23.66 13.71
C SER A 354 -8.22 -23.69 12.69
N PRO A 355 -9.49 -23.81 13.14
CA PRO A 355 -10.66 -23.63 12.28
C PRO A 355 -10.72 -22.26 11.60
N GLU A 356 -10.10 -21.23 12.19
CA GLU A 356 -10.11 -19.86 11.70
C GLU A 356 -9.28 -19.73 10.41
N ILE A 357 -8.12 -20.39 10.32
CA ILE A 357 -7.32 -20.45 9.07
C ILE A 357 -8.15 -21.07 7.95
N MET A 358 -8.87 -22.15 8.27
CA MET A 358 -9.74 -22.83 7.30
C MET A 358 -10.87 -21.91 6.83
N LYS A 359 -11.55 -21.20 7.74
CA LYS A 359 -12.64 -20.27 7.38
C LYS A 359 -12.12 -19.08 6.56
N ALA A 360 -10.95 -18.55 6.89
CA ALA A 360 -10.36 -17.41 6.20
C ALA A 360 -9.92 -17.78 4.77
N ASN A 361 -9.20 -18.90 4.62
CA ASN A 361 -8.62 -19.29 3.33
C ASN A 361 -9.62 -20.03 2.43
N PHE A 362 -10.57 -20.78 3.02
CA PHE A 362 -11.43 -21.71 2.31
C PHE A 362 -12.90 -21.61 2.73
N PRO A 363 -13.52 -20.41 2.70
CA PRO A 363 -14.85 -20.17 3.24
C PRO A 363 -15.96 -21.01 2.61
N THR A 364 -15.77 -21.48 1.38
CA THR A 364 -16.75 -22.25 0.59
C THR A 364 -16.45 -23.74 0.49
N LYS A 365 -15.27 -24.19 0.97
CA LYS A 365 -14.89 -25.61 0.83
C LYS A 365 -15.56 -26.46 1.91
N VAL A 366 -16.04 -27.64 1.49
CA VAL A 366 -16.66 -28.62 2.38
C VAL A 366 -15.62 -29.56 2.94
N ILE A 367 -15.75 -29.88 4.23
CA ILE A 367 -14.90 -30.87 4.91
C ILE A 367 -15.38 -32.29 4.56
N SER A 368 -14.45 -33.10 4.05
CA SER A 368 -14.66 -34.53 3.84
C SER A 368 -14.01 -35.34 4.95
N ARG A 369 -14.81 -36.12 5.69
CA ARG A 369 -14.29 -36.99 6.74
C ARG A 369 -13.67 -38.26 6.15
N VAL A 370 -12.43 -38.57 6.48
CA VAL A 370 -11.66 -39.70 5.93
C VAL A 370 -10.98 -40.54 7.02
N ALA A 371 -10.59 -41.77 6.67
CA ALA A 371 -9.83 -42.63 7.57
C ALA A 371 -8.34 -42.19 7.64
N PRO A 372 -7.62 -42.42 8.74
CA PRO A 372 -6.21 -42.05 8.88
C PRO A 372 -5.32 -42.61 7.75
N GLU A 373 -5.60 -43.82 7.28
CA GLU A 373 -4.84 -44.51 6.24
C GLU A 373 -4.91 -43.78 4.90
N GLN A 374 -6.04 -43.11 4.62
CA GLN A 374 -6.19 -42.28 3.41
C GLN A 374 -5.31 -41.03 3.48
N LEU A 375 -5.21 -40.39 4.66
CA LEU A 375 -4.35 -39.21 4.84
C LEU A 375 -2.86 -39.57 4.78
N GLN A 376 -2.48 -40.77 5.21
CA GLN A 376 -1.08 -41.23 5.17
C GLN A 376 -0.55 -41.45 3.74
N GLN A 377 -1.43 -41.48 2.74
CA GLN A 377 -1.03 -41.53 1.32
C GLN A 377 -0.44 -40.20 0.84
N TYR A 378 -0.68 -39.11 1.55
CA TYR A 378 -0.23 -37.76 1.19
C TYR A 378 0.97 -37.34 2.02
N TRP A 379 1.94 -36.71 1.36
CA TRP A 379 3.13 -36.15 1.99
C TRP A 379 2.73 -35.06 2.98
N LEU A 380 3.32 -35.05 4.18
CA LEU A 380 3.04 -34.00 5.15
C LEU A 380 3.78 -32.72 4.72
N GLY A 381 3.02 -31.66 4.48
CA GLY A 381 3.54 -30.32 4.22
C GLY A 381 3.59 -29.46 5.48
N GLU A 382 4.09 -28.24 5.32
CA GLU A 382 4.05 -27.22 6.37
C GLU A 382 2.61 -26.83 6.74
N PRO A 383 2.36 -26.31 7.94
CA PRO A 383 1.04 -25.86 8.32
C PRO A 383 0.50 -24.78 7.40
N MET A 384 -0.78 -24.85 7.06
CA MET A 384 -1.45 -23.77 6.35
C MET A 384 -1.41 -22.50 7.21
N LYS A 385 -0.99 -21.40 6.61
CA LYS A 385 -0.93 -20.08 7.24
C LYS A 385 -2.13 -19.22 6.84
N PHE A 386 -2.40 -18.15 7.59
CA PHE A 386 -3.30 -17.10 7.11
C PHE A 386 -2.71 -16.42 5.86
N ARG A 387 -3.58 -15.90 4.99
CA ARG A 387 -3.16 -15.15 3.81
C ARG A 387 -2.72 -13.73 4.19
N ASP A 388 -1.95 -13.09 3.32
CA ASP A 388 -1.64 -11.67 3.46
C ASP A 388 -2.93 -10.83 3.41
N GLY A 389 -2.94 -9.75 4.19
CA GLY A 389 -4.10 -8.88 4.41
C GLY A 389 -5.04 -9.32 5.54
N GLU A 390 -4.83 -10.51 6.14
CA GLU A 390 -5.62 -10.93 7.31
C GLU A 390 -5.21 -10.17 8.57
N LEU A 391 -6.21 -9.71 9.33
CA LEU A 391 -6.01 -9.17 10.68
C LEU A 391 -6.25 -10.29 11.68
N ILE A 392 -5.26 -10.60 12.53
CA ILE A 392 -5.35 -11.70 13.48
C ILE A 392 -4.95 -11.27 14.88
N LYS A 393 -5.52 -11.92 15.90
CA LYS A 393 -5.03 -11.84 17.28
C LYS A 393 -5.17 -13.19 17.98
N ALA A 394 -4.32 -13.40 18.99
CA ALA A 394 -4.50 -14.54 19.88
C ALA A 394 -5.74 -14.32 20.77
N ASP A 395 -6.40 -15.41 21.15
CA ASP A 395 -7.44 -15.43 22.19
C ASP A 395 -6.89 -15.07 23.58
N SER A 396 -5.60 -15.33 23.80
CA SER A 396 -4.88 -15.08 25.05
C SER A 396 -4.18 -13.71 25.13
N ASP A 397 -4.20 -12.88 24.08
CA ASP A 397 -3.48 -11.61 24.00
C ASP A 397 -4.36 -10.50 23.37
N SER A 398 -4.09 -9.24 23.71
CA SER A 398 -4.70 -8.06 23.09
C SER A 398 -3.99 -7.58 21.83
N LYS A 399 -2.74 -8.02 21.57
CA LYS A 399 -2.00 -7.61 20.37
C LYS A 399 -2.69 -8.06 19.09
N VAL A 400 -2.95 -7.10 18.21
CA VAL A 400 -3.47 -7.32 16.86
C VAL A 400 -2.32 -7.26 15.87
N TYR A 401 -2.33 -8.19 14.92
CA TYR A 401 -1.35 -8.29 13.86
C TYR A 401 -2.06 -8.23 12.51
N VAL A 402 -1.39 -7.66 11.52
CA VAL A 402 -1.70 -7.87 10.10
C VAL A 402 -0.72 -8.88 9.53
N ILE A 403 -1.20 -9.79 8.69
CA ILE A 403 -0.33 -10.69 7.93
C ILE A 403 0.09 -9.99 6.65
N ALA A 404 1.39 -9.90 6.41
CA ALA A 404 1.95 -9.30 5.19
C ALA A 404 3.29 -9.98 4.90
N ASP A 405 3.55 -10.32 3.64
CA ASP A 405 4.74 -11.04 3.21
C ASP A 405 4.90 -12.41 3.92
N GLY A 406 3.78 -13.02 4.35
CA GLY A 406 3.76 -14.24 5.16
C GLY A 406 4.17 -14.07 6.64
N GLU A 407 4.58 -12.87 7.06
CA GLU A 407 4.92 -12.50 8.44
C GLU A 407 3.71 -11.94 9.18
N ARG A 408 3.73 -11.99 10.53
CA ARG A 408 2.80 -11.22 11.36
C ARG A 408 3.48 -9.91 11.77
N ARG A 409 2.85 -8.78 11.44
CA ARG A 409 3.33 -7.44 11.79
C ARG A 409 2.43 -6.84 12.86
N TRP A 410 3.03 -6.47 14.00
CA TRP A 410 2.26 -5.96 15.13
C TRP A 410 1.73 -4.56 14.82
N ILE A 411 0.45 -4.32 15.10
CA ILE A 411 -0.16 -2.98 15.09
C ILE A 411 -0.09 -2.44 16.53
N PRO A 412 0.79 -1.47 16.82
CA PRO A 412 1.16 -1.13 18.20
C PRO A 412 0.03 -0.57 19.06
N ASN A 413 -0.93 0.12 18.45
CA ASN A 413 -2.02 0.79 19.15
C ASN A 413 -3.24 1.01 18.24
N GLU A 414 -4.35 1.41 18.85
CA GLU A 414 -5.63 1.70 18.19
C GLU A 414 -5.55 2.88 17.22
N GLU A 415 -4.74 3.90 17.52
CA GLU A 415 -4.55 5.06 16.64
C GLU A 415 -3.99 4.64 15.26
N ILE A 416 -2.98 3.77 15.22
CA ILE A 416 -2.43 3.24 13.96
C ILE A 416 -3.46 2.36 13.24
N PHE A 417 -4.18 1.52 14.00
CA PHE A 417 -5.22 0.65 13.45
C PHE A 417 -6.31 1.46 12.72
N ASP A 418 -6.82 2.50 13.38
CA ASP A 418 -7.87 3.37 12.86
C ASP A 418 -7.35 4.27 11.73
N LYS A 419 -6.12 4.79 11.85
CA LYS A 419 -5.48 5.62 10.81
C LYS A 419 -5.35 4.87 9.49
N LEU A 420 -5.02 3.58 9.55
CA LEU A 420 -4.95 2.69 8.38
C LEU A 420 -6.33 2.26 7.87
N GLY A 421 -7.43 2.64 8.54
CA GLY A 421 -8.79 2.32 8.12
C GLY A 421 -9.15 0.85 8.28
N TYR A 422 -8.41 0.12 9.14
CA TYR A 422 -8.80 -1.23 9.52
C TYR A 422 -10.09 -1.21 10.34
N ARG A 423 -10.76 -2.37 10.38
CA ARG A 423 -12.01 -2.54 11.11
C ARG A 423 -11.88 -3.66 12.12
N TRP A 424 -12.27 -3.38 13.35
CA TRP A 424 -12.23 -4.34 14.45
C TRP A 424 -13.04 -5.61 14.15
N ASP A 425 -14.15 -5.48 13.42
CA ASP A 425 -14.97 -6.61 12.96
C ASP A 425 -14.26 -7.55 11.98
N ASN A 426 -13.16 -7.11 11.36
CA ASN A 426 -12.33 -7.92 10.48
C ASN A 426 -11.22 -8.67 11.23
N VAL A 427 -11.04 -8.44 12.54
CA VAL A 427 -9.99 -9.09 13.34
C VAL A 427 -10.40 -10.52 13.67
N ILE A 428 -9.62 -11.49 13.17
CA ILE A 428 -9.79 -12.90 13.43
C ILE A 428 -9.14 -13.26 14.77
N VAL A 429 -9.97 -13.63 15.74
CA VAL A 429 -9.49 -14.17 17.02
C VAL A 429 -9.26 -15.67 16.86
N THR A 430 -8.02 -16.12 17.11
CA THR A 430 -7.60 -17.52 16.93
C THR A 430 -6.67 -17.96 18.06
N ALA A 431 -6.36 -19.26 18.14
CA ALA A 431 -5.43 -19.78 19.14
C ALA A 431 -3.99 -19.25 18.93
N ALA A 432 -3.25 -19.06 20.02
CA ALA A 432 -1.90 -18.49 19.99
C ALA A 432 -0.92 -19.23 19.06
N HIS A 433 -0.97 -20.57 19.00
CA HIS A 433 -0.09 -21.33 18.11
C HIS A 433 -0.38 -21.07 16.63
N ALA A 434 -1.64 -20.79 16.24
CA ALA A 434 -2.01 -20.42 14.88
C ALA A 434 -1.59 -19.00 14.51
N VAL A 435 -1.37 -18.12 15.49
CA VAL A 435 -0.71 -16.82 15.25
C VAL A 435 0.80 -17.02 15.08
N ASN A 436 1.42 -17.84 15.93
CA ASN A 436 2.86 -18.02 16.00
C ASN A 436 3.48 -18.86 14.86
N ILE A 437 2.68 -19.46 13.96
CA ILE A 437 3.19 -20.06 12.71
C ILE A 437 3.71 -18.99 11.73
N HIS A 438 3.32 -17.73 11.93
CA HIS A 438 3.87 -16.58 11.23
C HIS A 438 5.06 -16.03 12.00
N GLU A 439 6.18 -15.83 11.28
CA GLU A 439 7.35 -15.16 11.83
C GLU A 439 6.99 -13.72 12.17
N LEU A 440 7.61 -13.18 13.23
CA LEU A 440 7.35 -11.80 13.66
C LEU A 440 8.15 -10.85 12.76
N GLY A 441 7.46 -10.04 11.99
CA GLY A 441 8.04 -8.98 11.16
C GLY A 441 8.17 -7.66 11.90
N GLU A 442 8.58 -6.62 11.17
CA GLU A 442 8.60 -5.25 11.68
C GLU A 442 7.19 -4.77 12.08
N ASN A 443 7.12 -3.85 13.04
CA ASN A 443 5.85 -3.28 13.46
C ASN A 443 5.27 -2.41 12.34
N VAL A 444 3.95 -2.29 12.33
CA VAL A 444 3.26 -1.32 11.48
C VAL A 444 3.42 0.08 12.09
N GLU A 445 3.81 1.06 11.27
CA GLU A 445 4.02 2.47 11.67
C GLU A 445 2.91 3.41 11.18
#